data_AF-A0A355FSK1-F1
#
_entry.id   AF-A0A355FSK1-F1
#
_cell.length_a   1.000
_cell.length_b   1.000
_cell.length_c   1.000
_cell.angle_alpha   90.00
_cell.angle_beta   90.00
_cell.angle_gamma   90.00
#
_symmetry.space_group_name_H-M   'P 1'
#
loop_
_entity.id
_entity.type
_entity.pdbx_description
1 polymer ?
#
loop_
_entity_poly.entity_id
_entity_poly.type
_entity_poly.pdbx_seq_one_letter_code
_entity_poly.pdbx_strand_id
1 'polypeptide(L)'
;MKIAVIGAGAAGYFAAISAAHHHPDARIVLFEKSGKSLAKVKVSGGGRCNVTNATFSPAALSKNYPRGGKQLKKTFSQFQATDTIEWFSERGVELHTEADNRMFPTTDDSQTIIDCLVLAAQEAGVQLRM
;
A
#
# COMPACT_ATOMS: atom_id res chain seq x y z
N MET A 1 -0.82 -23.27 -6.13
CA MET A 1 -0.16 -22.35 -7.10
C MET A 1 1.11 -21.76 -6.47
N LYS A 2 2.09 -21.25 -7.23
CA LYS A 2 3.27 -20.54 -6.68
C LYS A 2 3.36 -19.15 -7.29
N ILE A 3 3.52 -18.12 -6.46
CA ILE A 3 3.62 -16.71 -6.89
C ILE A 3 4.90 -16.11 -6.31
N ALA A 4 5.68 -15.44 -7.16
CA ALA A 4 6.83 -14.65 -6.76
C ALA A 4 6.53 -13.17 -7.01
N VAL A 5 6.74 -12.34 -5.99
CA VAL A 5 6.65 -10.87 -6.09
C VAL A 5 8.05 -10.29 -5.90
N ILE A 6 8.49 -9.42 -6.81
CA ILE A 6 9.86 -8.88 -6.79
C ILE A 6 9.83 -7.40 -6.39
N GLY A 7 10.49 -7.08 -5.28
CA GLY A 7 10.59 -5.77 -4.64
C GLY A 7 9.65 -5.64 -3.44
N ALA A 8 10.19 -5.53 -2.23
CA ALA A 8 9.41 -5.42 -1.00
C ALA A 8 9.16 -3.95 -0.60
N GLY A 9 8.70 -3.15 -1.57
CA GLY A 9 8.12 -1.82 -1.33
C GLY A 9 6.61 -1.89 -1.11
N ALA A 10 5.94 -0.73 -1.00
CA ALA A 10 4.48 -0.66 -0.76
C ALA A 10 3.68 -1.51 -1.75
N ALA A 11 3.95 -1.37 -3.06
CA ALA A 11 3.27 -2.14 -4.10
C ALA A 11 3.52 -3.66 -3.98
N GLY A 12 4.73 -4.07 -3.60
CA GLY A 12 5.08 -5.49 -3.47
C GLY A 12 4.38 -6.17 -2.30
N TYR A 13 4.37 -5.51 -1.13
CA TYR A 13 3.58 -5.97 0.02
C TYR A 13 2.10 -6.05 -0.33
N PHE A 14 1.53 -4.98 -0.88
CA PHE A 14 0.11 -4.93 -1.20
C PHE A 14 -0.29 -5.98 -2.24
N ALA A 15 0.54 -6.19 -3.28
CA ALA A 15 0.32 -7.24 -4.27
C ALA A 15 0.42 -8.65 -3.67
N ALA A 16 1.38 -8.90 -2.78
CA ALA A 16 1.52 -10.21 -2.13
C ALA A 16 0.34 -10.53 -1.20
N ILE A 17 -0.13 -9.55 -0.42
CA ILE A 17 -1.32 -9.66 0.43
C ILE A 17 -2.56 -9.92 -0.42
N SER A 18 -2.75 -9.13 -1.49
CA SER A 18 -3.88 -9.31 -2.40
C SER A 18 -3.86 -10.68 -3.08
N ALA A 19 -2.68 -11.16 -3.50
CA ALA A 19 -2.53 -12.49 -4.07
C ALA A 19 -2.93 -13.60 -3.08
N ALA A 20 -2.57 -13.46 -1.81
CA ALA A 20 -2.93 -14.42 -0.76
C ALA A 20 -4.44 -14.43 -0.51
N HIS A 21 -5.06 -13.25 -0.47
CA HIS A 21 -6.51 -13.11 -0.30
C HIS A 21 -7.29 -13.79 -1.44
N HIS A 22 -6.89 -13.56 -2.69
CA HIS A 22 -7.60 -14.11 -3.86
C HIS A 22 -7.24 -15.56 -4.17
N HIS A 23 -6.11 -16.05 -3.66
CA HIS A 23 -5.64 -17.42 -3.87
C HIS A 23 -5.11 -18.02 -2.55
N PRO A 24 -6.01 -18.44 -1.63
CA PRO A 24 -5.62 -18.92 -0.30
C PRO A 24 -4.63 -20.10 -0.30
N ASP A 25 -4.69 -20.96 -1.33
CA ASP A 25 -3.78 -22.11 -1.48
C ASP A 25 -2.48 -21.78 -2.25
N ALA A 26 -2.25 -20.50 -2.56
CA ALA A 26 -1.03 -20.08 -3.25
C ALA A 26 0.13 -19.96 -2.27
N ARG A 27 1.26 -20.57 -2.62
CA ARG A 27 2.52 -20.27 -1.95
C ARG A 27 3.08 -18.97 -2.53
N ILE A 28 3.13 -17.93 -1.71
CA ILE A 28 3.59 -16.59 -2.12
C ILE A 28 4.93 -16.29 -1.47
N VAL A 29 5.88 -15.84 -2.28
CA VAL A 29 7.20 -15.38 -1.82
C VAL A 29 7.43 -13.96 -2.32
N LEU A 30 7.66 -13.05 -1.39
CA LEU A 30 8.03 -11.66 -1.64
C LEU A 30 9.56 -11.55 -1.56
N PHE A 31 10.20 -11.13 -2.63
CA PHE A 31 11.66 -10.98 -2.72
C PHE A 31 12.05 -9.51 -2.61
N GLU A 32 13.09 -9.22 -1.85
CA GLU A 32 13.77 -7.94 -1.80
C GLU A 32 15.25 -8.18 -2.08
N LYS A 33 15.93 -7.23 -2.72
CA LYS A 33 17.38 -7.35 -2.99
C LYS A 33 18.21 -6.77 -1.85
N SER A 34 17.67 -5.75 -1.19
CA SER A 34 18.36 -5.02 -0.14
C SER A 34 18.13 -5.66 1.23
N GLY A 35 18.98 -5.33 2.20
CA GLY A 35 18.78 -5.78 3.59
C GLY A 35 17.61 -5.11 4.32
N LYS A 36 16.81 -4.26 3.65
CA LYS A 36 15.70 -3.52 4.27
C LYS A 36 14.49 -3.45 3.34
N SER A 37 13.36 -4.01 3.74
CA SER A 37 12.09 -3.82 3.04
C SER A 37 11.43 -2.50 3.45
N LEU A 38 10.50 -1.98 2.63
CA LEU A 38 9.73 -0.74 2.88
C LEU A 38 10.58 0.52 3.18
N ALA A 39 11.88 0.52 2.85
CA ALA A 39 12.79 1.63 3.17
C ALA A 39 12.33 2.97 2.61
N LYS A 40 11.70 2.98 1.42
CA LYS A 40 11.11 4.19 0.83
C LYS A 40 9.82 4.65 1.53
N VAL A 41 9.02 3.71 2.04
CA VAL A 41 7.83 4.05 2.85
C VAL A 41 8.27 4.76 4.12
N LYS A 42 9.33 4.24 4.77
CA LYS A 42 9.89 4.79 6.02
C LYS A 42 10.31 6.26 5.93
N VAL A 43 10.81 6.69 4.77
CA VAL A 43 11.28 8.09 4.60
C VAL A 43 10.26 8.99 3.91
N SER A 44 9.15 8.43 3.41
CA SER A 44 8.14 9.18 2.68
C SER A 44 7.37 10.14 3.58
N GLY A 45 6.91 11.27 3.01
CA GLY A 45 6.15 12.27 3.77
C GLY A 45 6.92 12.87 4.96
N GLY A 46 8.25 12.88 4.91
CA GLY A 46 9.10 13.35 6.01
C GLY A 46 9.19 12.36 7.17
N GLY A 47 9.00 11.06 6.92
CA GLY A 47 8.99 10.02 7.96
C GLY A 47 7.60 9.67 8.49
N ARG A 48 6.56 10.37 8.01
CA ARG A 48 5.16 10.20 8.46
C ARG A 48 4.34 9.30 7.53
N CYS A 49 4.83 9.07 6.31
CA CYS A 49 4.13 8.41 5.22
C CYS A 49 2.85 9.13 4.75
N ASN A 50 2.98 9.89 3.65
CA ASN A 50 1.80 10.38 2.92
C ASN A 50 1.17 9.20 2.16
N VAL A 51 0.22 8.52 2.81
CA VAL A 51 -0.34 7.21 2.42
C VAL A 51 -1.15 7.31 1.14
N THR A 52 -2.01 8.32 1.03
CA THR A 52 -2.90 8.54 -0.10
C THR A 52 -3.28 10.02 -0.21
N ASN A 53 -4.22 10.36 -1.07
CA ASN A 53 -4.74 11.71 -1.25
C ASN A 53 -6.26 11.71 -1.19
N ALA A 54 -6.86 12.68 -0.49
CA ALA A 54 -8.29 12.85 -0.30
C ALA A 54 -9.03 13.34 -1.56
N THR A 55 -8.74 12.72 -2.71
CA THR A 55 -9.45 12.90 -3.98
C THR A 55 -10.28 11.64 -4.25
N PHE A 56 -11.57 11.70 -3.92
CA PHE A 56 -12.49 10.53 -3.92
C PHE A 56 -13.21 10.27 -5.25
N SER A 57 -12.68 10.80 -6.35
CA SER A 57 -13.19 10.51 -7.68
C SER A 57 -12.07 9.85 -8.50
N PRO A 58 -12.27 8.64 -9.06
CA PRO A 58 -11.25 7.98 -9.88
C PRO A 58 -10.78 8.86 -11.04
N ALA A 59 -11.71 9.59 -11.66
CA ALA A 59 -11.42 10.51 -12.74
C ALA A 59 -10.60 11.72 -12.26
N ALA A 60 -10.94 12.31 -11.12
CA ALA A 60 -10.18 13.44 -10.57
C ALA A 60 -8.80 12.99 -10.08
N LEU A 61 -8.71 11.89 -9.34
CA LEU A 61 -7.47 11.33 -8.82
C LEU A 61 -6.50 11.01 -9.96
N SER A 62 -7.00 10.42 -11.06
CA SER A 62 -6.18 10.13 -12.24
C SER A 62 -5.52 11.35 -12.88
N LYS A 63 -6.10 12.56 -12.74
CA LYS A 63 -5.52 13.80 -13.27
C LYS A 63 -4.29 14.27 -12.50
N ASN A 64 -4.12 13.82 -11.25
CA ASN A 64 -2.93 14.11 -10.44
C ASN A 64 -1.70 13.30 -10.91
N TYR A 65 -1.88 12.38 -11.87
CA TYR A 65 -0.82 11.56 -12.46
C TYR A 65 -0.62 11.94 -13.94
N PRO A 66 0.26 12.91 -14.25
CA PRO A 66 0.44 13.41 -15.62
C PRO A 66 0.96 12.34 -16.59
N ARG A 67 1.62 11.30 -16.05
CA ARG A 67 2.04 10.11 -16.80
C ARG A 67 1.19 8.92 -16.34
N GLY A 68 0.46 8.30 -17.27
CA GLY A 68 -0.32 7.08 -16.99
C GLY A 68 -1.76 7.31 -16.49
N GLY A 69 -2.26 8.54 -16.44
CA GLY A 69 -3.61 8.84 -15.94
C GLY A 69 -4.74 8.07 -16.63
N LYS A 70 -4.64 7.80 -17.95
CA LYS A 70 -5.65 6.98 -18.67
C LYS A 70 -5.73 5.55 -18.14
N GLN A 71 -4.58 4.92 -17.91
CA GLN A 71 -4.48 3.57 -17.35
C GLN A 71 -4.96 3.56 -15.90
N LEU A 72 -4.51 4.53 -15.11
CA LEU A 72 -4.87 4.66 -13.70
C LEU A 72 -6.36 4.93 -13.49
N LYS A 73 -7.05 5.62 -14.40
CA LYS A 73 -8.50 5.82 -14.30
C LYS A 73 -9.26 4.48 -14.20
N LYS A 74 -8.83 3.46 -14.94
CA LYS A 74 -9.42 2.11 -14.87
C LYS A 74 -9.01 1.38 -13.59
N THR A 75 -7.78 1.55 -13.12
CA THR A 75 -7.34 0.96 -11.84
C THR A 75 -8.08 1.58 -10.66
N PHE A 76 -8.24 2.91 -10.65
CA PHE A 76 -8.95 3.64 -9.59
C PHE A 76 -10.45 3.37 -9.56
N SER A 77 -11.07 2.84 -10.62
CA SER A 77 -12.45 2.36 -10.52
C SER A 77 -12.56 1.01 -9.79
N GLN A 78 -11.45 0.32 -9.53
CA GLN A 78 -11.40 -0.93 -8.78
C GLN A 78 -10.86 -0.72 -7.36
N PHE A 79 -9.88 0.17 -7.19
CA PHE A 79 -9.27 0.50 -5.91
C PHE A 79 -8.70 1.92 -5.92
N GLN A 80 -9.22 2.81 -5.08
CA GLN A 80 -8.90 4.23 -5.00
C GLN A 80 -8.64 4.69 -3.55
N ALA A 81 -8.68 6.02 -3.32
CA ALA A 81 -8.40 6.62 -2.02
C ALA A 81 -9.33 6.11 -0.91
N THR A 82 -10.63 6.00 -1.17
CA THR A 82 -11.60 5.47 -0.19
C THR A 82 -11.27 4.05 0.22
N ASP A 83 -11.00 3.16 -0.75
CA ASP A 83 -10.64 1.77 -0.48
C ASP A 83 -9.31 1.68 0.29
N THR A 84 -8.38 2.60 0.03
CA THR A 84 -7.11 2.68 0.77
C THR A 84 -7.36 3.03 2.24
N ILE A 85 -8.22 4.02 2.51
CA ILE A 85 -8.56 4.44 3.88
C ILE A 85 -9.24 3.29 4.63
N GLU A 86 -10.23 2.65 4.00
CA GLU A 86 -10.94 1.51 4.58
C GLU A 86 -10.01 0.33 4.85
N TRP A 87 -9.14 -0.02 3.90
CA TRP A 87 -8.18 -1.12 4.04
C TRP A 87 -7.26 -0.93 5.26
N PHE A 88 -6.81 0.29 5.53
CA PHE A 88 -6.00 0.61 6.72
C PHE A 88 -6.85 0.67 8.00
N SER A 89 -8.05 1.25 7.96
CA SER A 89 -8.95 1.34 9.13
C SER A 89 -9.39 -0.05 9.61
N GLU A 90 -9.71 -0.98 8.71
CA GLU A 90 -9.99 -2.39 9.04
C GLU A 90 -8.84 -3.08 9.79
N ARG A 91 -7.61 -2.54 9.67
CA ARG A 91 -6.38 -3.04 10.29
C ARG A 91 -5.92 -2.16 11.46
N GLY A 92 -6.81 -1.30 11.96
CA GLY A 92 -6.58 -0.46 13.13
C GLY A 92 -5.69 0.76 12.88
N VAL A 93 -5.47 1.13 11.61
CA VAL A 93 -4.72 2.33 11.24
C VAL A 93 -5.67 3.41 10.73
N GLU A 94 -5.89 4.41 11.57
CA GLU A 94 -6.67 5.58 11.22
C GLU A 94 -5.83 6.61 10.45
N LEU A 95 -6.41 7.20 9.42
CA LEU A 95 -5.78 8.23 8.60
C LEU A 95 -6.50 9.57 8.79
N HIS A 96 -5.75 10.65 8.80
CA HIS A 96 -6.29 12.01 8.80
C HIS A 96 -5.88 12.75 7.52
N THR A 97 -6.69 13.72 7.10
CA THR A 97 -6.45 14.56 5.93
C THR A 97 -5.90 15.92 6.36
N GLU A 98 -4.85 16.39 5.68
CA GLU A 98 -4.32 17.75 5.83
C GLU A 98 -4.94 18.73 4.81
N ALA A 99 -4.69 20.03 4.98
CA ALA A 99 -5.28 21.09 4.16
C ALA A 99 -4.98 21.00 2.64
N ASP A 100 -3.93 20.28 2.24
CA ASP A 100 -3.56 20.05 0.85
C ASP A 100 -4.02 18.68 0.31
N ASN A 101 -4.98 18.05 1.00
CA ASN A 101 -5.54 16.72 0.71
C ASN A 101 -4.57 15.55 0.89
N ARG A 102 -3.34 15.75 1.35
CA ARG A 102 -2.48 14.63 1.74
C ARG A 102 -3.05 13.91 2.94
N MET A 103 -2.80 12.60 3.02
CA MET A 103 -3.32 11.78 4.11
C MET A 103 -2.19 11.03 4.81
N PHE A 104 -2.21 11.09 6.13
CA PHE A 104 -1.18 10.54 7.01
C PHE A 104 -1.83 9.65 8.08
N PRO A 105 -1.12 8.66 8.65
CA PRO A 105 -1.58 8.00 9.86
C PRO A 105 -1.75 9.03 10.98
N THR A 106 -2.73 8.85 11.85
CA THR A 106 -2.95 9.74 13.03
C THR A 106 -1.78 9.77 14.00
N THR A 107 -0.86 8.80 13.90
CA THR A 107 0.39 8.74 14.67
C THR A 107 1.49 9.64 14.13
N ASP A 108 1.33 10.17 12.91
CA ASP A 108 2.38 10.89 12.17
C ASP A 108 3.70 10.09 12.03
N ASP A 109 3.64 8.75 12.09
CA ASP A 109 4.82 7.88 11.95
C ASP A 109 4.60 6.84 10.84
N SER A 110 5.50 6.84 9.86
CA SER A 110 5.55 5.84 8.79
C SER A 110 5.72 4.42 9.31
N GLN A 111 6.27 4.23 10.51
CA GLN A 111 6.41 2.92 11.13
C GLN A 111 5.04 2.27 11.36
N THR A 112 3.99 3.05 11.66
CA THR A 112 2.61 2.56 11.76
C THR A 112 2.14 1.89 10.46
N ILE A 113 2.47 2.49 9.30
CA ILE A 113 2.12 1.94 7.99
C ILE A 113 2.96 0.70 7.66
N ILE A 114 4.24 0.72 8.03
CA ILE A 114 5.16 -0.41 7.82
C ILE A 114 4.68 -1.62 8.62
N ASP A 115 4.39 -1.44 9.90
CA ASP A 115 3.98 -2.52 10.80
C ASP A 115 2.65 -3.12 10.33
N CYS A 116 1.70 -2.29 9.90
CA CYS A 116 0.44 -2.75 9.32
C CYS A 116 0.65 -3.62 8.07
N LEU A 117 1.51 -3.20 7.12
CA LEU A 117 1.78 -3.97 5.90
C LEU A 117 2.53 -5.27 6.19
N VAL A 118 3.50 -5.24 7.11
CA VAL A 118 4.28 -6.41 7.51
C VAL A 118 3.39 -7.42 8.22
N LEU A 119 2.59 -6.98 9.18
CA LEU A 119 1.67 -7.85 9.91
C LEU A 119 0.63 -8.47 8.96
N ALA A 120 0.00 -7.67 8.11
CA ALA A 120 -0.97 -8.18 7.13
C ALA A 120 -0.36 -9.21 6.17
N ALA A 121 0.89 -9.03 5.74
CA ALA A 121 1.59 -10.01 4.91
C ALA A 121 1.91 -11.31 5.69
N GLN A 122 2.33 -11.20 6.96
CA GLN A 122 2.59 -12.36 7.82
C GLN A 122 1.31 -13.16 8.08
N GLU A 123 0.22 -12.50 8.44
CA GLU A 123 -1.10 -13.11 8.66
C GLU A 123 -1.63 -13.79 7.39
N ALA A 124 -1.34 -13.20 6.22
CA ALA A 124 -1.66 -13.79 4.92
C ALA A 124 -0.71 -14.92 4.48
N GLY A 125 0.28 -15.31 5.30
CA GLY A 125 1.22 -16.39 5.00
C GLY A 125 2.27 -16.06 3.93
N VAL A 126 2.49 -14.78 3.63
CA VAL A 126 3.50 -14.33 2.66
C VAL A 126 4.91 -14.55 3.22
N GLN A 127 5.76 -15.23 2.44
CA GLN A 127 7.16 -15.47 2.83
C GLN A 127 8.06 -14.35 2.28
N LEU A 128 8.57 -13.48 3.15
CA LEU A 128 9.60 -12.49 2.77
C LEU A 128 10.97 -13.16 2.65
N ARG A 129 11.68 -12.87 1.56
CA ARG A 129 13.08 -13.24 1.32
C ARG A 129 13.86 -12.00 0.91
N MET A 130 14.97 -11.76 1.58
CA MET A 130 15.87 -10.61 1.37
C MET A 130 17.11 -11.03 0.58
#